data_AF-W7TGF2-F1
#
_entry.id   AF-W7TGF2-F1
#
_cell.length_a   1.000
_cell.length_b   1.000
_cell.length_c   1.000
_cell.angle_alpha   90.00
_cell.angle_beta   90.00
_cell.angle_gamma   90.00
#
_symmetry.space_group_name_H-M   'P 1'
#
loop_
_entity.id
_entity.type
_entity.pdbx_description
1 polymer ?
#
loop_
_entity_poly.entity_id
_entity_poly.type
_entity_poly.pdbx_seq_one_letter_code
_entity_poly.pdbx_strand_id
1 'polypeptide(L)'
;MQKDPVEKGRLLRNPTLLVDISLYGFLIGVLSITNFLIVAFVDGDGVQHTSGCNLTLTPECEHIFRARAACFASTTLLLLLHAYNCKDLARSLRRVKYKNNKPLALAVGLGVFTLLPTFYIPYVHDKVFYQAPIDWEWGLVLGSVLVFLLLSEAYKRYLRPLVVQWDQALAHQRKERRMHVIELVDGGERVEKVVPKEGGKEGGMMQRVFRREGSSFGVRSGWEEDEETEEEMKKEEAAAVIEDHVM
;
A
#
# COMPACT_ATOMS: atom_id res chain seq x y z
N MET A 1 5.58 21.54 -10.50
CA MET A 1 5.23 20.21 -9.96
C MET A 1 4.40 19.50 -11.03
N GLN A 2 5.07 18.79 -11.94
CA GLN A 2 4.46 18.25 -13.16
C GLN A 2 4.14 16.77 -12.90
N LYS A 3 2.97 16.52 -12.33
CA LYS A 3 2.45 15.18 -12.09
C LYS A 3 1.03 15.17 -12.62
N ASP A 4 0.75 14.24 -13.52
CA ASP A 4 -0.58 14.13 -14.14
C ASP A 4 -1.67 14.02 -13.06
N PRO A 5 -2.87 14.56 -13.34
CA PRO A 5 -3.99 14.48 -12.41
C PRO A 5 -4.28 13.01 -12.06
N VAL A 6 -4.40 12.75 -10.77
CA VAL A 6 -4.68 11.40 -10.27
C VAL A 6 -6.12 11.05 -10.61
N GLU A 7 -6.31 9.97 -11.38
CA GLU A 7 -7.64 9.43 -11.68
C GLU A 7 -8.39 9.02 -10.39
N LYS A 8 -9.69 9.30 -10.34
CA LYS A 8 -10.56 8.89 -9.23
C LYS A 8 -10.52 7.36 -9.07
N GLY A 9 -10.37 6.88 -7.83
CA GLY A 9 -10.34 5.44 -7.54
C GLY A 9 -9.01 4.72 -7.82
N ARG A 10 -7.96 5.44 -8.22
CA ARG A 10 -6.62 4.84 -8.45
C ARG A 10 -6.08 4.09 -7.23
N LEU A 11 -6.42 4.51 -6.02
CA LEU A 11 -5.96 3.89 -4.78
C LEU A 11 -6.53 2.47 -4.59
N LEU A 12 -7.85 2.31 -4.75
CA LEU A 12 -8.53 1.01 -4.58
C LEU A 12 -8.26 0.05 -5.74
N ARG A 13 -7.90 0.57 -6.92
CA ARG A 13 -7.62 -0.25 -8.10
C ARG A 13 -6.19 -0.79 -8.15
N ASN A 14 -5.33 -0.42 -7.18
CA ASN A 14 -3.96 -0.88 -7.14
C ASN A 14 -3.89 -2.28 -6.50
N PRO A 15 -3.63 -3.35 -7.28
CA PRO A 15 -3.61 -4.71 -6.75
C PRO A 15 -2.46 -4.93 -5.78
N THR A 16 -1.31 -4.28 -5.99
CA THR A 16 -0.16 -4.33 -5.08
C THR A 16 -0.55 -3.81 -3.69
N LEU A 17 -1.27 -2.69 -3.63
CA LEU A 17 -1.73 -2.11 -2.37
C LEU A 17 -2.75 -3.01 -1.68
N LEU A 18 -3.67 -3.61 -2.43
CA LEU A 18 -4.68 -4.50 -1.89
C LEU A 18 -4.06 -5.77 -1.28
N VAL A 19 -3.05 -6.34 -1.94
CA VAL A 19 -2.28 -7.48 -1.44
C VAL A 19 -1.52 -7.11 -0.17
N ASP A 20 -0.85 -5.94 -0.15
CA ASP A 20 -0.16 -5.43 1.04
C ASP A 20 -1.13 -5.35 2.24
N ILE A 21 -2.27 -4.66 2.09
CA ILE A 21 -3.27 -4.49 3.16
C ILE A 21 -3.79 -5.84 3.65
N SER A 22 -4.11 -6.75 2.73
CA SER A 22 -4.65 -8.08 3.07
C SER A 22 -3.64 -8.93 3.84
N LEU A 23 -2.38 -8.95 3.40
CA LEU A 23 -1.33 -9.77 4.02
C LEU A 23 -0.96 -9.25 5.40
N TYR A 24 -0.76 -7.94 5.56
CA TYR A 24 -0.48 -7.38 6.88
C TYR A 24 -1.66 -7.55 7.84
N GLY A 25 -2.90 -7.34 7.39
CA GLY A 25 -4.09 -7.59 8.19
C GLY A 25 -4.18 -9.05 8.65
N PHE A 26 -3.92 -10.00 7.75
CA PHE A 26 -3.88 -11.42 8.07
C PHE A 26 -2.81 -11.75 9.13
N LEU A 27 -1.58 -11.23 8.98
CA LEU A 27 -0.50 -11.43 9.96
C LEU A 27 -0.87 -10.88 11.34
N ILE A 28 -1.46 -9.69 11.41
CA ILE A 28 -1.90 -9.07 12.67
C ILE A 28 -2.97 -9.95 13.33
N GLY A 29 -3.97 -10.41 12.57
CA GLY A 29 -5.05 -11.26 13.07
C GLY A 29 -4.57 -12.62 13.56
N VAL A 30 -3.65 -13.28 12.82
CA VAL A 30 -3.09 -14.57 13.25
C VAL A 30 -2.29 -14.42 14.55
N LEU A 31 -1.47 -13.38 14.67
CA LEU A 31 -0.67 -13.16 15.87
C LEU A 31 -1.55 -12.82 17.10
N SER A 32 -2.59 -12.01 16.94
CA SER A 32 -3.47 -11.67 18.06
C SER A 32 -4.34 -12.84 18.51
N ILE A 33 -4.86 -13.65 17.58
CA ILE A 33 -5.58 -14.90 17.90
C ILE A 33 -4.62 -15.89 18.56
N THR A 34 -3.37 -16.00 18.09
CA THR A 34 -2.37 -16.88 18.71
C THR A 34 -2.11 -16.47 20.17
N ASN A 35 -1.94 -15.18 20.45
CA ASN A 35 -1.80 -14.70 21.83
C ASN A 35 -3.02 -15.02 22.68
N PHE A 36 -4.23 -14.85 22.14
CA PHE A 36 -5.47 -15.23 22.83
C PHE A 36 -5.46 -16.72 23.22
N LEU A 37 -5.13 -17.60 22.27
CA LEU A 37 -5.09 -19.04 22.50
C LEU A 37 -4.04 -19.40 23.55
N ILE A 38 -2.83 -18.84 23.46
CA ILE A 38 -1.77 -19.12 24.44
C ILE A 38 -2.23 -18.76 25.85
N VAL A 39 -2.76 -17.55 26.06
CA VAL A 39 -3.22 -17.14 27.41
C VAL A 39 -4.40 -17.99 27.86
N ALA A 40 -5.36 -18.29 26.98
CA ALA A 40 -6.52 -19.10 27.32
C ALA A 40 -6.18 -20.55 27.73
N PHE A 41 -5.07 -21.11 27.24
CA PHE A 41 -4.65 -22.48 27.56
C PHE A 41 -3.53 -22.59 28.60
N VAL A 42 -2.70 -21.55 28.77
CA VAL A 42 -1.59 -21.57 29.73
C VAL A 42 -2.06 -21.18 31.13
N ASP A 43 -2.96 -20.21 31.23
CA ASP A 43 -3.40 -19.68 32.53
C ASP A 43 -4.66 -20.38 33.07
N GLY A 44 -5.41 -21.10 32.24
CA GLY A 44 -6.63 -21.79 32.67
C GLY A 44 -6.61 -23.29 32.39
N ASP A 45 -7.52 -24.04 33.01
CA ASP A 45 -7.77 -25.48 32.78
C ASP A 45 -8.42 -25.78 31.40
N GLY A 46 -8.18 -24.92 30.41
CA GLY A 46 -8.82 -24.91 29.09
C GLY A 46 -10.22 -24.25 29.06
N VAL A 47 -10.83 -24.19 27.87
CA VAL A 47 -12.17 -23.59 27.62
C VAL A 47 -13.34 -24.39 28.20
N GLN A 48 -13.09 -25.43 29.00
CA GLN A 48 -14.13 -26.39 29.39
C GLN A 48 -15.01 -25.91 30.55
N HIS A 49 -14.59 -24.89 31.33
CA HIS A 49 -15.31 -24.45 32.54
C HIS A 49 -15.92 -23.04 32.42
N THR A 50 -15.99 -22.49 31.21
CA THR A 50 -16.33 -21.07 30.96
C THR A 50 -17.73 -20.89 30.37
N SER A 51 -18.74 -21.46 31.02
CA SER A 51 -20.14 -21.18 30.67
C SER A 51 -20.56 -19.80 31.18
N GLY A 52 -20.90 -18.87 30.28
CA GLY A 52 -21.48 -17.57 30.64
C GLY A 52 -20.48 -16.41 30.84
N CYS A 53 -19.20 -16.59 30.49
CA CYS A 53 -18.14 -15.59 30.69
C CYS A 53 -18.13 -14.40 29.70
N ASN A 54 -19.30 -13.92 29.26
CA ASN A 54 -19.38 -12.83 28.26
C ASN A 54 -19.56 -11.44 28.88
N LEU A 55 -20.28 -11.35 30.00
CA LEU A 55 -20.74 -10.06 30.55
C LEU A 55 -20.26 -9.77 31.97
N THR A 56 -19.90 -10.80 32.73
CA THR A 56 -19.53 -10.66 34.14
C THR A 56 -18.15 -11.26 34.39
N LEU A 57 -17.27 -10.45 34.99
CA LEU A 57 -15.99 -10.91 35.49
C LEU A 57 -16.24 -11.67 36.81
N THR A 58 -16.21 -12.99 36.74
CA THR A 58 -16.15 -13.90 37.89
C THR A 58 -14.75 -14.49 37.98
N PRO A 59 -14.31 -14.98 39.15
CA PRO A 59 -12.98 -15.58 39.30
C PRO A 59 -12.75 -16.76 38.35
N GLU A 60 -13.78 -17.55 38.05
CA GLU A 60 -13.72 -18.67 37.09
C GLU A 60 -13.49 -18.21 35.65
N CYS A 61 -13.91 -16.98 35.31
CA CYS A 61 -13.81 -16.41 33.97
C CYS A 61 -12.57 -15.52 33.79
N GLU A 62 -11.77 -15.31 34.85
CA GLU A 62 -10.68 -14.33 34.84
C GLU A 62 -9.67 -14.61 33.71
N HIS A 63 -9.30 -15.88 33.51
CA HIS A 63 -8.35 -16.29 32.48
C HIS A 63 -8.80 -15.91 31.05
N ILE A 64 -10.10 -16.03 30.75
CA ILE A 64 -10.63 -15.61 29.43
C ILE A 64 -10.63 -14.09 29.30
N PHE A 65 -10.94 -13.36 30.37
CA PHE A 65 -10.89 -11.90 30.38
C PHE A 65 -9.45 -11.39 30.19
N ARG A 66 -8.45 -12.08 30.75
CA ARG A 66 -7.02 -11.82 30.51
C ARG A 66 -6.62 -12.16 29.07
N ALA A 67 -7.09 -13.27 28.52
CA ALA A 67 -6.86 -13.63 27.12
C ALA A 67 -7.43 -12.58 26.14
N ARG A 68 -8.63 -12.06 26.41
CA ARG A 68 -9.24 -10.94 25.66
C ARG A 68 -8.38 -9.68 25.73
N ALA A 69 -7.91 -9.33 26.92
CA ALA A 69 -7.01 -8.19 27.12
C ALA A 69 -5.71 -8.34 26.32
N ALA A 70 -5.07 -9.52 26.35
CA ALA A 70 -3.84 -9.80 25.60
C ALA A 70 -4.05 -9.73 24.08
N CYS A 71 -5.19 -10.21 23.58
CA CYS A 71 -5.59 -10.09 22.18
C CYS A 71 -5.79 -8.62 21.76
N PHE A 72 -6.48 -7.84 22.59
CA PHE A 72 -6.70 -6.41 22.35
C PHE A 72 -5.38 -5.61 22.39
N ALA A 73 -4.52 -5.87 23.39
CA ALA A 73 -3.21 -5.24 23.52
C ALA A 73 -2.32 -5.53 22.30
N SER A 74 -2.20 -6.80 21.91
CA SER A 74 -1.39 -7.19 20.75
C SER A 74 -1.94 -6.62 19.45
N THR A 75 -3.26 -6.72 19.20
CA THR A 75 -3.88 -6.12 18.01
C THR A 75 -3.60 -4.62 17.92
N THR A 76 -3.74 -3.90 19.04
CA THR A 76 -3.51 -2.45 19.08
C THR A 76 -2.05 -2.10 18.81
N LEU A 77 -1.10 -2.73 19.49
CA LEU A 77 0.33 -2.44 19.27
C LEU A 77 0.77 -2.81 17.84
N LEU A 78 0.28 -3.93 17.30
CA LEU A 78 0.59 -4.36 15.95
C LEU A 78 0.01 -3.39 14.90
N LEU A 79 -1.22 -2.88 15.08
CA LEU A 79 -1.81 -1.85 14.22
C LEU A 79 -1.02 -0.54 14.27
N LEU A 80 -0.65 -0.09 15.46
CA LEU A 80 0.15 1.12 15.65
C LEU A 80 1.52 1.00 14.98
N LEU A 81 2.16 -0.16 15.10
CA LEU A 81 3.42 -0.44 14.42
C LEU A 81 3.23 -0.55 12.89
N HIS A 82 2.14 -1.16 12.45
CA HIS A 82 1.80 -1.25 11.03
C HIS A 82 1.59 0.12 10.39
N ALA A 83 1.11 1.13 11.14
CA ALA A 83 1.03 2.50 10.64
C ALA A 83 2.41 3.04 10.18
N TYR A 84 3.50 2.68 10.85
CA TYR A 84 4.85 3.01 10.37
C TYR A 84 5.25 2.24 9.12
N ASN A 85 4.80 1.00 8.97
CA ASN A 85 4.99 0.22 7.75
C ASN A 85 4.23 0.82 6.56
N CYS A 86 3.06 1.42 6.79
CA CYS A 86 2.25 2.08 5.76
C CYS A 86 2.81 3.44 5.32
N LYS A 87 3.54 4.14 6.20
CA LYS A 87 4.14 5.45 5.87
C LYS A 87 5.06 5.36 4.66
N ASP A 88 5.90 4.33 4.61
CA ASP A 88 6.86 4.10 3.53
C ASP A 88 6.74 2.65 3.06
N LEU A 89 5.84 2.41 2.10
CA LEU A 89 5.59 1.09 1.50
C LEU A 89 6.86 0.48 0.89
N ALA A 90 7.79 1.31 0.40
CA ALA A 90 8.98 0.87 -0.34
C ALA A 90 10.26 0.76 0.49
N ARG A 91 10.33 1.33 1.70
CA ARG A 91 11.57 1.34 2.51
C ARG A 91 11.43 0.40 3.71
N SER A 92 12.51 -0.30 4.03
CA SER A 92 12.61 -1.08 5.29
C SER A 92 12.53 -0.13 6.49
N LEU A 93 11.90 -0.59 7.57
CA LEU A 93 11.73 0.14 8.83
C LEU A 93 13.06 0.68 9.38
N ARG A 94 14.17 -0.04 9.16
CA ARG A 94 15.54 0.37 9.56
C ARG A 94 16.02 1.68 8.94
N ARG A 95 15.46 2.10 7.81
CA ARG A 95 15.81 3.39 7.15
C ARG A 95 14.77 4.47 7.36
N VAL A 96 13.69 4.19 8.08
CA VAL A 96 12.65 5.19 8.37
C VAL A 96 13.16 6.09 9.49
N LYS A 97 13.36 7.38 9.18
CA LYS A 97 13.67 8.39 10.20
C LYS A 97 12.41 8.64 11.03
N TYR A 98 12.24 7.88 12.12
CA TYR A 98 11.08 7.98 13.02
C TYR A 98 10.81 9.41 13.52
N LYS A 99 11.86 10.24 13.61
CA LYS A 99 11.78 11.64 14.07
C LYS A 99 11.28 12.63 13.01
N ASN A 100 11.22 12.25 11.73
CA ASN A 100 10.82 13.18 10.67
C ASN A 100 9.31 13.46 10.66
N ASN A 101 8.50 12.56 11.24
CA ASN A 101 7.04 12.72 11.33
C ASN A 101 6.60 12.78 12.80
N LYS A 102 6.84 13.93 13.43
CA LYS A 102 6.37 14.22 14.80
C LYS A 102 4.87 13.91 15.03
N PRO A 103 3.91 14.26 14.14
CA PRO A 103 2.50 13.99 14.40
C PRO A 103 2.17 12.49 14.39
N LEU A 104 2.82 11.70 13.52
CA LEU A 104 2.63 10.24 13.51
C LEU A 104 3.18 9.61 14.79
N ALA A 105 4.36 10.05 15.23
CA ALA A 105 4.95 9.58 16.48
C ALA A 105 4.09 9.95 17.70
N LEU A 106 3.51 11.15 17.71
CA LEU A 106 2.57 11.57 18.74
C LEU A 106 1.30 10.70 18.73
N ALA A 107 0.70 10.47 17.55
CA ALA A 107 -0.49 9.64 17.43
C ALA A 107 -0.25 8.19 17.91
N VAL A 108 0.89 7.61 17.55
CA VAL A 108 1.26 6.27 18.04
C VAL A 108 1.52 6.28 19.53
N GLY A 109 2.25 7.28 20.05
CA GLY A 109 2.49 7.43 21.49
C GLY A 109 1.20 7.55 22.29
N LEU A 110 0.24 8.34 21.81
CA LEU A 110 -1.09 8.45 22.41
C LEU A 110 -1.85 7.12 22.35
N GLY A 111 -1.79 6.39 21.23
CA GLY A 111 -2.41 5.07 21.10
C GLY A 111 -1.83 4.04 22.09
N VAL A 112 -0.51 4.01 22.27
CA VAL A 112 0.11 3.16 23.30
C VAL A 112 -0.30 3.61 24.69
N PHE A 113 -0.32 4.92 24.95
CA PHE A 113 -0.73 5.48 26.24
C PHE A 113 -2.17 5.12 26.59
N THR A 114 -3.08 5.08 25.61
CA THR A 114 -4.48 4.68 25.84
C THR A 114 -4.64 3.25 26.31
N LEU A 115 -3.66 2.36 26.12
CA LEU A 115 -3.73 0.99 26.66
C LEU A 115 -3.67 0.97 28.19
N LEU A 116 -2.88 1.85 28.81
CA LEU A 116 -2.72 1.90 30.27
C LEU A 116 -4.06 2.14 31.01
N PRO A 117 -4.85 3.18 30.71
CA PRO A 117 -6.13 3.38 31.38
C PRO A 117 -7.12 2.26 31.07
N THR A 118 -7.07 1.68 29.86
CA THR A 118 -7.99 0.61 29.45
C THR A 118 -7.79 -0.69 30.22
N PHE A 119 -6.57 -1.00 30.69
CA PHE A 119 -6.31 -2.22 31.48
C PHE A 119 -6.31 -2.00 32.99
N TYR A 120 -5.83 -0.85 33.47
CA TYR A 120 -5.56 -0.68 34.90
C TYR A 120 -6.58 0.19 35.64
N ILE A 121 -7.50 0.88 34.95
CA ILE A 121 -8.59 1.61 35.62
C ILE A 121 -9.74 0.65 35.90
N PRO A 122 -10.12 0.45 37.18
CA PRO A 122 -11.31 -0.32 37.54
C PRO A 122 -12.57 0.36 36.99
N TYR A 123 -13.64 -0.39 36.71
CA TYR A 123 -14.83 0.03 35.97
C TYR A 123 -14.64 0.06 34.44
N VAL A 124 -13.52 0.61 33.96
CA VAL A 124 -13.25 0.67 32.52
C VAL A 124 -13.00 -0.73 31.96
N HIS A 125 -12.07 -1.48 32.56
CA HIS A 125 -11.69 -2.79 32.04
C HIS A 125 -12.82 -3.84 32.17
N ASP A 126 -13.55 -3.87 33.28
CA ASP A 126 -14.54 -4.92 33.58
C ASP A 126 -15.97 -4.63 33.07
N LYS A 127 -16.40 -3.35 33.04
CA LYS A 127 -17.77 -2.98 32.60
C LYS A 127 -17.88 -2.46 31.18
N VAL A 128 -16.83 -1.79 30.68
CA VAL A 128 -16.84 -1.21 29.33
C VAL A 128 -16.19 -2.16 28.32
N PHE A 129 -15.01 -2.68 28.65
CA PHE A 129 -14.21 -3.49 27.73
C PHE A 129 -14.33 -5.00 27.95
N TYR A 130 -14.92 -5.45 29.06
CA TYR A 130 -15.09 -6.87 29.40
C TYR A 130 -13.80 -7.69 29.33
N GLN A 131 -12.75 -7.14 29.93
CA GLN A 131 -11.40 -7.69 29.96
C GLN A 131 -10.81 -7.58 31.37
N ALA A 132 -9.66 -8.20 31.63
CA ALA A 132 -8.97 -8.18 32.94
C ALA A 132 -7.59 -7.51 32.81
N PRO A 133 -7.00 -7.00 33.91
CA PRO A 133 -5.63 -6.52 33.89
C PRO A 133 -4.66 -7.64 33.49
N ILE A 134 -3.58 -7.24 32.81
CA ILE A 134 -2.55 -8.14 32.27
C ILE A 134 -1.21 -7.85 32.92
N ASP A 135 -0.49 -8.90 33.31
CA ASP A 135 0.78 -8.86 34.01
C ASP A 135 1.88 -9.52 33.15
N TRP A 136 1.92 -10.85 33.10
CA TRP A 136 2.95 -11.62 32.39
C TRP A 136 2.68 -11.71 30.87
N GLU A 137 1.42 -11.53 30.49
CA GLU A 137 0.91 -11.57 29.12
C GLU A 137 1.55 -10.46 28.26
N TRP A 138 2.05 -9.38 28.89
CA TRP A 138 2.87 -8.37 28.21
C TRP A 138 4.09 -8.97 27.52
N GLY A 139 4.69 -10.03 28.07
CA GLY A 139 5.78 -10.75 27.42
C GLY A 139 5.36 -11.36 26.08
N LEU A 140 4.17 -11.96 26.02
CA LEU A 140 3.61 -12.49 24.76
C LEU A 140 3.28 -11.38 23.77
N VAL A 141 2.69 -10.28 24.26
CA VAL A 141 2.38 -9.10 23.44
C VAL A 141 3.65 -8.54 22.79
N LEU A 142 4.71 -8.32 23.58
CA LEU A 142 6.00 -7.84 23.06
C LEU A 142 6.67 -8.88 22.13
N GLY A 143 6.56 -10.17 22.44
CA GLY A 143 7.01 -11.25 21.57
C GLY A 143 6.32 -11.21 20.19
N SER A 144 5.01 -11.01 20.16
CA SER A 144 4.25 -10.90 18.91
C SER A 144 4.65 -9.66 18.09
N VAL A 145 5.01 -8.55 18.74
CA VAL A 145 5.56 -7.36 18.07
C VAL A 145 6.89 -7.68 17.39
N LEU A 146 7.79 -8.42 18.06
CA LEU A 146 9.06 -8.84 17.48
C LEU A 146 8.84 -9.77 16.28
N VAL A 147 7.96 -10.76 16.41
CA VAL A 147 7.62 -11.67 15.32
C VAL A 147 7.03 -10.90 14.13
N PHE A 148 6.13 -9.96 14.37
CA PHE A 148 5.56 -9.11 13.32
C PHE A 148 6.62 -8.27 12.62
N LEU A 149 7.58 -7.69 13.36
CA LEU A 149 8.70 -6.96 12.77
C LEU A 149 9.50 -7.85 11.81
N LEU A 150 9.87 -9.05 12.26
CA LEU A 150 10.62 -10.01 11.44
C LEU A 150 9.84 -10.42 10.19
N LEU A 151 8.57 -10.78 10.33
CA LEU A 151 7.70 -11.16 9.21
C LEU A 151 7.48 -10.00 8.24
N SER A 152 7.31 -8.77 8.75
CA SER A 152 7.16 -7.58 7.92
C SER A 152 8.40 -7.25 7.11
N GLU A 153 9.59 -7.40 7.69
CA GLU A 153 10.85 -7.22 6.97
C GLU A 153 11.08 -8.34 5.95
N ALA A 154 10.76 -9.59 6.31
CA ALA A 154 10.84 -10.73 5.41
C ALA A 154 9.91 -10.55 4.21
N TYR A 155 8.65 -10.15 4.43
CA TYR A 155 7.70 -9.84 3.37
C TYR A 155 8.23 -8.77 2.41
N LYS A 156 8.72 -7.64 2.96
CA LYS A 156 9.29 -6.55 2.16
C LYS A 156 10.50 -7.00 1.34
N ARG A 157 11.31 -7.92 1.85
CA ARG A 157 12.55 -8.38 1.19
C ARG A 157 12.30 -9.44 0.12
N TYR A 158 11.45 -10.43 0.41
CA TYR A 158 11.33 -11.63 -0.42
C TYR A 158 10.07 -11.61 -1.29
N LEU A 159 8.92 -11.21 -0.74
CA LEU A 159 7.64 -11.37 -1.41
C LEU A 159 7.21 -10.11 -2.17
N ARG A 160 7.50 -8.92 -1.62
CA ARG A 160 7.10 -7.65 -2.24
C ARG A 160 7.68 -7.41 -3.64
N PRO A 161 8.96 -7.73 -3.95
CA PRO A 161 9.49 -7.57 -5.31
C PRO A 161 8.71 -8.42 -6.32
N LEU A 162 8.32 -9.64 -5.93
CA LEU A 162 7.50 -10.50 -6.76
C LEU A 162 6.13 -9.85 -6.99
N VAL A 163 5.42 -9.42 -5.94
CA VAL A 163 4.11 -8.75 -6.11
C VAL A 163 4.18 -7.56 -7.06
N VAL A 164 5.23 -6.73 -6.97
CA VAL A 164 5.44 -5.58 -7.86
C VAL A 164 5.70 -6.02 -9.31
N GLN A 165 6.52 -7.05 -9.53
CA GLN A 165 6.75 -7.59 -10.87
C GLN A 165 5.46 -8.14 -11.50
N TRP A 166 4.64 -8.83 -10.71
CA TRP A 166 3.34 -9.36 -11.15
C TRP A 166 2.38 -8.23 -11.54
N ASP A 167 2.34 -7.12 -10.78
CA ASP A 167 1.52 -5.95 -11.10
C ASP A 167 1.98 -5.27 -12.41
N GLN A 168 3.28 -5.16 -12.65
CA GLN A 168 3.83 -4.64 -13.90
C GLN A 168 3.45 -5.52 -15.11
N ALA A 169 3.50 -6.85 -14.96
CA ALA A 169 3.08 -7.78 -16.01
C ALA A 169 1.57 -7.65 -16.32
N LEU A 170 0.73 -7.51 -15.28
CA LEU A 170 -0.70 -7.27 -15.45
C LEU A 170 -0.99 -5.92 -16.12
N ALA A 171 -0.21 -4.88 -15.80
CA ALA A 171 -0.33 -3.57 -16.43
C ALA A 171 0.02 -3.62 -17.93
N HIS A 172 1.04 -4.39 -18.32
CA HIS A 172 1.40 -4.62 -19.73
C HIS A 172 0.23 -5.26 -20.50
N GLN A 173 -0.30 -6.36 -19.97
CA GLN A 173 -1.44 -7.08 -20.55
C GLN A 173 -2.70 -6.21 -20.69
N ARG A 174 -2.98 -5.36 -19.69
CA ARG A 174 -4.10 -4.40 -19.75
C ARG A 174 -3.92 -3.37 -20.87
N LYS A 175 -2.69 -2.90 -21.10
CA LYS A 175 -2.38 -1.95 -22.18
C LYS A 175 -2.58 -2.61 -23.54
N GLU A 176 -2.02 -3.80 -23.76
CA GLU A 176 -2.17 -4.55 -25.01
C GLU A 176 -3.64 -4.80 -25.35
N ARG A 177 -4.42 -5.28 -24.37
CA ARG A 177 -5.86 -5.48 -24.55
C ARG A 177 -6.61 -4.19 -24.91
N ARG A 178 -6.28 -3.07 -24.26
CA ARG A 178 -6.90 -1.77 -24.54
C ARG A 178 -6.59 -1.31 -25.97
N MET A 179 -5.34 -1.48 -26.41
CA MET A 179 -4.93 -1.14 -27.78
C MET A 179 -5.68 -1.99 -28.81
N HIS A 180 -5.77 -3.30 -28.61
CA HIS A 180 -6.55 -4.19 -29.49
C HIS A 180 -8.02 -3.80 -29.57
N VAL A 181 -8.66 -3.43 -28.45
CA VAL A 181 -10.05 -2.99 -28.47
C VAL A 181 -10.20 -1.67 -29.23
N ILE A 182 -9.29 -0.72 -29.03
CA ILE A 182 -9.31 0.55 -29.78
C ILE A 182 -9.16 0.28 -31.27
N GLU A 183 -8.22 -0.56 -31.67
CA GLU A 183 -8.01 -0.94 -33.08
C GLU A 183 -9.26 -1.60 -33.70
N LEU A 184 -9.97 -2.46 -32.97
CA LEU A 184 -11.21 -3.07 -33.43
C LEU A 184 -12.36 -2.05 -33.56
N VAL A 185 -12.42 -1.05 -32.69
CA VAL A 185 -13.46 0.01 -32.73
C VAL A 185 -13.15 1.00 -33.86
N ASP A 186 -11.91 1.46 -33.98
CA ASP A 186 -11.46 2.38 -35.04
C ASP A 186 -11.45 1.70 -36.43
N GLY A 187 -11.28 0.37 -36.45
CA GLY A 187 -11.40 -0.47 -37.65
C GLY A 187 -12.81 -0.53 -38.25
N GLY A 188 -13.82 0.03 -37.58
CA GLY A 188 -15.20 0.20 -38.08
C GLY A 188 -15.59 1.65 -38.42
N GLU A 189 -14.89 2.64 -37.88
CA GLU A 189 -15.14 4.06 -38.15
C GLU A 189 -13.81 4.78 -38.36
N ARG A 190 -13.46 5.00 -39.63
CA ARG A 190 -12.41 5.93 -40.02
C ARG A 190 -12.89 7.37 -39.74
N VAL A 191 -12.99 7.77 -38.48
CA VAL A 191 -13.16 9.18 -38.13
C VAL A 191 -11.77 9.80 -38.18
N GLU A 192 -11.47 10.31 -39.37
CA GLU A 192 -10.39 11.24 -39.63
C GLU A 192 -10.52 12.40 -38.63
N LYS A 193 -9.68 12.39 -37.58
CA LYS A 193 -9.57 13.53 -36.66
C LYS A 193 -8.98 14.69 -37.45
N VAL A 194 -9.85 15.52 -38.02
CA VAL A 194 -9.52 16.85 -38.49
C VAL A 194 -9.14 17.67 -37.24
N VAL A 195 -7.85 17.80 -36.97
CA VAL A 195 -7.32 18.79 -36.04
C VAL A 195 -7.58 20.16 -36.67
N PRO A 196 -8.39 21.06 -36.06
CA PRO A 196 -8.57 22.38 -36.61
C PRO A 196 -7.27 23.16 -36.41
N LYS A 197 -6.63 23.54 -37.52
CA LYS A 197 -5.54 24.52 -37.52
C LYS A 197 -6.15 25.89 -37.18
N GLU A 198 -5.85 26.42 -36.00
CA GLU A 198 -6.09 27.84 -35.74
C GLU A 198 -5.19 28.69 -36.64
N GLY A 199 -5.85 29.45 -37.52
CA GLY A 199 -5.49 30.80 -37.93
C GLY A 199 -4.14 31.03 -38.61
N GLY A 200 -4.15 31.17 -39.94
CA GLY A 200 -3.05 31.85 -40.62
C GLY A 200 -2.98 31.71 -42.14
N LYS A 201 -3.84 32.44 -42.85
CA LYS A 201 -3.74 32.97 -44.23
C LYS A 201 -3.46 32.02 -45.42
N GLU A 202 -4.46 32.04 -46.32
CA GLU A 202 -4.41 31.97 -47.79
C GLU A 202 -3.78 30.76 -48.49
N GLY A 203 -4.62 30.04 -49.24
CA GLY A 203 -4.28 29.51 -50.56
C GLY A 203 -4.01 28.01 -50.65
N GLY A 204 -4.85 27.30 -51.41
CA GLY A 204 -4.48 26.03 -52.06
C GLY A 204 -5.11 24.77 -51.47
N MET A 205 -6.23 24.35 -52.05
CA MET A 205 -6.86 23.06 -51.81
C MET A 205 -6.01 21.94 -52.46
N MET A 206 -5.41 21.07 -51.66
CA MET A 206 -4.76 19.85 -52.17
C MET A 206 -5.05 18.68 -51.22
N GLN A 207 -6.12 17.93 -51.50
CA GLN A 207 -6.37 16.64 -50.86
C GLN A 207 -5.39 15.60 -51.43
N ARG A 208 -4.41 15.18 -50.62
CA ARG A 208 -3.57 14.02 -50.93
C ARG A 208 -4.20 12.77 -50.31
N VAL A 209 -4.87 11.98 -51.14
CA VAL A 209 -5.35 10.63 -50.79
C VAL A 209 -4.14 9.69 -50.76
N PHE A 210 -3.67 9.32 -49.56
CA PHE A 210 -2.68 8.25 -49.42
C PHE A 210 -3.40 6.90 -49.31
N ARG A 211 -3.33 6.11 -50.39
CA ARG A 211 -3.69 4.69 -50.44
C ARG A 211 -2.40 3.90 -50.27
N ARG A 212 -2.26 3.12 -49.18
CA ARG A 212 -1.10 2.24 -49.00
C ARG A 212 -1.54 0.79 -49.10
N GLU A 213 -1.06 0.12 -50.15
CA GLU A 213 -1.19 -1.31 -50.37
C GLU A 213 -0.42 -2.09 -49.30
N GLY A 214 -1.04 -3.14 -48.78
CA GLY A 214 -0.40 -4.08 -47.88
C GLY A 214 0.56 -4.99 -48.64
N SER A 215 1.77 -5.15 -48.12
CA SER A 215 2.71 -6.17 -48.54
C SER A 215 3.57 -6.59 -47.36
N SER A 216 3.45 -7.88 -47.05
CA SER A 216 4.24 -8.69 -46.13
C SER A 216 5.76 -8.46 -46.27
N PHE A 217 6.48 -8.54 -45.14
CA PHE A 217 7.72 -9.33 -44.88
C PHE A 217 8.68 -8.61 -43.91
N GLY A 218 9.13 -9.34 -42.87
CA GLY A 218 10.55 -9.33 -42.47
C GLY A 218 10.99 -8.41 -41.32
N VAL A 219 11.00 -9.00 -40.11
CA VAL A 219 11.95 -8.86 -38.99
C VAL A 219 13.16 -7.92 -39.19
N ARG A 220 13.35 -6.94 -38.28
CA ARG A 220 14.68 -6.62 -37.69
C ARG A 220 14.58 -5.94 -36.32
N SER A 221 15.31 -6.51 -35.38
CA SER A 221 15.63 -6.05 -34.04
C SER A 221 16.47 -4.76 -34.02
N GLY A 222 16.31 -3.94 -32.98
CA GLY A 222 17.26 -2.89 -32.63
C GLY A 222 16.74 -2.05 -31.46
N TRP A 223 17.25 -2.33 -30.27
CA TRP A 223 17.28 -1.36 -29.18
C TRP A 223 18.52 -0.50 -29.45
N GLU A 224 18.32 0.77 -29.79
CA GLU A 224 19.36 1.79 -29.76
C GLU A 224 18.66 3.05 -29.23
N GLU A 225 18.89 3.31 -27.94
CA GLU A 225 18.40 4.47 -27.23
C GLU A 225 19.15 5.69 -27.76
N ASP A 226 18.41 6.60 -28.40
CA ASP A 226 18.90 7.91 -28.86
C ASP A 226 19.22 8.84 -27.67
N GLU A 227 20.28 8.54 -26.90
CA GLU A 227 20.84 9.45 -25.87
C GLU A 227 21.47 10.71 -26.49
N GLU A 228 21.79 10.69 -27.79
CA GLU A 228 22.48 11.80 -28.47
C GLU A 228 21.55 12.98 -28.80
N THR A 229 20.23 12.75 -28.87
CA THR A 229 19.25 13.81 -29.18
C THR A 229 18.87 14.67 -27.96
N GLU A 230 19.07 14.17 -26.73
CA GLU A 230 18.71 14.91 -25.52
C GLU A 230 19.81 15.90 -25.08
N GLU A 231 21.09 15.66 -25.43
CA GLU A 231 22.19 16.60 -25.15
C GLU A 231 22.22 17.77 -26.13
N GLU A 232 21.91 17.57 -27.42
CA GLU A 232 21.85 18.67 -28.40
C GLU A 232 20.68 19.62 -28.08
N MET A 233 19.53 19.08 -27.70
CA MET A 233 18.36 19.88 -27.31
C MET A 233 18.62 20.71 -26.03
N LYS A 234 19.41 20.20 -25.08
CA LYS A 234 19.81 20.97 -23.87
C LYS A 234 20.85 22.05 -24.17
N LYS A 235 21.70 21.87 -25.19
CA LYS A 235 22.68 22.90 -25.61
C LYS A 235 22.01 24.06 -26.34
N GLU A 236 20.98 23.80 -27.14
CA GLU A 236 20.20 24.86 -27.81
C GLU A 236 19.35 25.66 -26.80
N GLU A 237 18.72 25.02 -25.81
CA GLU A 237 17.99 25.73 -24.75
C GLU A 237 18.90 26.61 -23.88
N ALA A 238 20.14 26.17 -23.60
CA ALA A 238 21.08 26.97 -22.82
C ALA A 238 21.63 28.19 -23.60
N ALA A 239 21.77 28.09 -24.92
CA ALA A 239 22.23 29.20 -25.76
C ALA A 239 21.15 30.30 -25.89
N ALA A 240 19.88 29.91 -26.03
CA ALA A 240 18.76 30.85 -26.15
C ALA A 240 18.49 31.66 -24.86
N VAL A 241 18.80 31.11 -23.68
CA VAL A 241 18.61 31.81 -22.39
C VAL A 241 19.72 32.85 -22.12
N ILE A 242 20.89 32.73 -22.77
CA ILE A 242 22.00 33.67 -22.57
C ILE A 242 21.85 34.94 -23.44
N GLU A 243 21.25 34.84 -24.63
CA GLU A 243 21.00 36.02 -25.49
C GLU A 243 19.92 36.97 -24.93
N ASP A 244 18.96 36.46 -24.17
CA ASP A 244 17.86 37.27 -23.58
C ASP A 244 18.25 37.99 -22.27
N HIS A 245 19.48 37.82 -21.79
CA HIS A 245 20.00 38.48 -20.57
C HIS A 245 21.10 39.51 -20.82
N VAL A 246 21.46 39.75 -22.09
CA VAL A 246 22.52 40.70 -22.49
C VAL A 246 22.01 41.81 -23.44
N MET A 247 20.70 41.90 -23.66
CA MET A 247 20.04 43.06 -24.31
C MET A 247 19.10 43.79 -23.34
#